data_AF-A0A397IKU5-F1
#
_entry.id   AF-A0A397IKU5-F1
#
_cell.length_a   1.000
_cell.length_b   1.000
_cell.length_c   1.000
_cell.angle_alpha   90.00
_cell.angle_beta   90.00
_cell.angle_gamma   90.00
#
_symmetry.space_group_name_H-M   'P 1'
#
loop_
_entity.id
_entity.type
_entity.pdbx_description
1 polymer ?
#
loop_
_entity_poly.entity_id
_entity_poly.type
_entity_poly.pdbx_seq_one_letter_code
_entity_poly.pdbx_strand_id
1 'polypeptide(L)' 'MEEDENNGFTESSVILNVALFNGMHVERQEKFVRIFAFEGDFLVHLAIKLSNSNAADDLYKAIMDRCNASNSK' A
#
# COMPACT_ATOMS: atom_id res chain seq x y z
N MET A 1 -20.08 36.69 10.54
CA MET A 1 -19.00 35.74 10.21
C MET A 1 -19.67 34.40 10.32
N GLU A 2 -20.10 33.87 9.17
CA GLU A 2 -20.77 32.57 9.09
C GLU A 2 -19.68 31.50 9.27
N GLU A 3 -19.90 30.61 10.22
CA GLU A 3 -19.12 29.38 10.36
C GLU A 3 -19.60 28.45 9.25
N ASP A 4 -18.80 28.32 8.19
CA ASP A 4 -18.99 27.28 7.18
C ASP A 4 -18.74 25.92 7.85
N GLU A 5 -19.83 25.28 8.26
CA GLU A 5 -19.88 23.87 8.62
C GLU A 5 -19.37 23.04 7.43
N ASN A 6 -18.09 22.70 7.49
CA ASN A 6 -17.40 21.91 6.48
C ASN A 6 -17.83 20.44 6.60
N ASN A 7 -19.10 20.16 6.29
CA ASN A 7 -19.65 18.82 6.12
C ASN A 7 -19.23 18.25 4.75
N GLY A 8 -17.92 18.12 4.56
CA GLY A 8 -17.36 17.37 3.44
C GLY A 8 -17.60 15.88 3.67
N PHE A 9 -18.59 15.32 3.00
CA PHE A 9 -18.92 13.90 3.02
C PHE A 9 -17.67 13.06 2.67
N THR A 10 -17.02 12.46 3.66
CA THR A 10 -15.85 11.59 3.45
C THR A 10 -16.31 10.18 3.11
N GLU A 11 -16.93 9.98 1.94
CA GLU A 11 -17.09 8.62 1.45
C GLU A 11 -15.72 8.07 1.06
N SER A 12 -15.17 7.22 1.93
CA SER A 12 -13.89 6.53 1.72
C SER A 12 -14.05 5.56 0.56
N SER A 13 -13.66 5.99 -0.64
CA SER A 13 -13.61 5.13 -1.81
C SER A 13 -12.37 4.24 -1.75
N VAL A 14 -12.53 2.95 -2.06
CA VAL A 14 -11.40 2.02 -2.17
C VAL A 14 -10.64 2.33 -3.45
N ILE A 15 -9.41 2.84 -3.32
CA ILE A 15 -8.54 3.18 -4.47
C ILE A 15 -7.50 2.09 -4.77
N LEU A 16 -7.33 1.11 -3.88
CA LEU A 16 -6.40 0.01 -4.04
C LEU A 16 -6.88 -1.22 -3.27
N ASN A 17 -7.12 -2.32 -3.99
CA ASN A 17 -7.44 -3.63 -3.41
C ASN A 17 -6.64 -4.71 -4.16
N VAL A 18 -5.47 -5.07 -3.62
CA VAL A 18 -4.56 -6.05 -4.22
C VAL A 18 -4.25 -7.15 -3.23
N ALA A 19 -4.30 -8.40 -3.68
CA ALA A 19 -3.92 -9.54 -2.86
C ALA A 19 -2.40 -9.63 -2.76
N LEU A 20 -1.89 -9.85 -1.54
CA LEU A 20 -0.48 -10.18 -1.33
C LEU A 20 -0.24 -11.65 -1.67
N PHE A 21 0.82 -11.94 -2.41
CA PHE A 21 1.16 -13.29 -2.86
C PHE A 21 2.65 -13.61 -2.63
N ASN A 22 2.97 -14.91 -2.63
CA ASN A 22 4.34 -15.36 -2.45
C ASN A 22 5.20 -14.96 -3.66
N GLY A 23 6.40 -14.44 -3.41
CA GLY A 23 7.25 -13.92 -4.49
C GLY A 23 6.80 -12.57 -5.06
N MET A 24 5.86 -11.87 -4.41
CA MET A 24 5.54 -10.49 -4.75
C MET A 24 6.78 -9.61 -4.59
N HIS A 25 7.14 -8.87 -5.64
CA HIS A 25 8.30 -7.98 -5.59
C HIS A 25 7.94 -6.68 -4.88
N VAL A 26 8.72 -6.36 -3.85
CA VAL A 26 8.54 -5.17 -3.02
C VAL A 26 9.90 -4.48 -2.91
N GLU A 27 9.95 -3.19 -3.20
CA GLU A 27 11.15 -2.37 -3.05
C GLU A 27 10.89 -1.19 -2.13
N ARG A 28 11.91 -0.80 -1.37
CA ARG A 28 11.88 0.39 -0.52
C ARG A 28 12.86 1.44 -1.05
N GLN A 29 12.38 2.68 -1.20
CA GLN A 29 13.19 3.83 -1.62
C GLN A 29 12.82 5.05 -0.79
N GLU A 30 13.67 5.43 0.17
CA GLU A 30 13.43 6.55 1.10
C GLU A 30 12.01 6.54 1.71
N LYS A 31 11.10 7.36 1.18
CA LYS A 31 9.70 7.55 1.61
C LYS A 31 8.68 6.83 0.71
N PHE A 32 9.15 5.94 -0.15
CA PHE A 32 8.31 5.19 -1.08
C PHE A 32 8.47 3.69 -0.86
N VAL A 33 7.36 2.99 -0.99
CA VAL A 33 7.33 1.53 -1.15
C VAL A 33 6.77 1.23 -2.52
N ARG A 34 7.54 0.52 -3.34
CA ARG A 34 7.10 0.08 -4.66
C ARG A 34 6.67 -1.38 -4.56
N ILE A 35 5.50 -1.70 -5.10
CA ILE A 35 4.98 -3.07 -5.15
C ILE A 35 4.60 -3.44 -6.57
N PHE A 36 4.76 -4.72 -6.86
CA PHE A 36 4.28 -5.34 -8.08
C PHE A 36 3.04 -6.13 -7.71
N ALA A 37 1.89 -5.74 -8.24
CA ALA A 37 0.62 -6.37 -7.92
C ALA A 37 -0.08 -6.86 -9.19
N PHE A 38 -1.06 -7.73 -9.04
CA PHE A 38 -1.93 -8.13 -10.15
C PHE A 38 -3.28 -7.43 -10.03
N GLU A 39 -3.68 -6.76 -11.10
CA GLU A 39 -5.04 -6.24 -11.29
C GLU A 39 -5.70 -7.08 -12.38
N GLY A 40 -6.48 -8.10 -11.95
CA GLY A 40 -6.90 -9.17 -12.85
C GLY A 40 -5.69 -9.99 -13.31
N ASP A 41 -5.48 -10.07 -14.63
CA ASP A 41 -4.35 -10.78 -15.23
C ASP A 41 -3.15 -9.88 -15.54
N PHE A 42 -3.23 -8.58 -15.21
CA PHE A 42 -2.19 -7.60 -15.54
C PHE A 42 -1.28 -7.34 -14.34
N LEU A 43 0.04 -7.45 -14.57
CA LEU A 43 1.05 -7.03 -13.61
C LEU A 43 1.15 -5.50 -13.64
N VAL A 44 0.82 -4.86 -12.52
CA VAL A 44 0.86 -3.41 -12.32
C VAL A 44 1.96 -3.03 -11.34
N HIS A 45 2.63 -1.90 -11.63
CA HIS A 45 3.67 -1.34 -10.77
C HIS A 45 3.10 -0.16 -10.00
N LEU A 46 3.06 -0.28 -8.68
CA LEU A 46 2.51 0.75 -7.80
C LEU A 46 3.60 1.33 -6.92
N ALA A 47 3.50 2.62 -6.61
CA ALA A 47 4.36 3.31 -5.67
C ALA A 47 3.52 4.01 -4.60
N ILE A 48 3.70 3.60 -3.35
CA ILE A 48 3.01 4.17 -2.19
C ILE A 48 3.97 5.16 -1.52
N LYS A 49 3.62 6.44 -1.51
CA LYS A 49 4.38 7.49 -0.83
C LYS A 49 3.92 7.64 0.60
N LEU A 50 4.85 7.62 1.55
CA LEU A 50 4.60 7.82 2.97
C LEU A 50 5.19 9.15 3.46
N SER A 51 4.79 9.57 4.65
CA SER A 51 5.20 10.85 5.24
C SER A 51 6.71 10.90 5.53
N ASN A 52 7.30 9.76 5.93
CA ASN A 52 8.70 9.63 6.30
C ASN A 52 9.26 8.24 5.98
N SER A 53 10.57 8.09 6.11
CA SER A 53 11.26 6.85 5.75
C SER A 53 11.03 5.70 6.73
N ASN A 54 10.75 6.00 8.00
CA ASN A 54 10.45 4.97 8.99
C ASN A 54 9.09 4.33 8.71
N ALA A 55 8.08 5.13 8.38
CA ALA A 55 6.78 4.60 7.95
C ALA A 55 6.90 3.71 6.70
N ALA A 56 7.78 4.09 5.75
CA ALA A 56 8.06 3.25 4.58
C ALA A 56 8.77 1.94 4.95
N ASP A 57 9.67 1.96 5.93
CA ASP A 57 10.31 0.77 6.48
C ASP A 57 9.28 -0.19 7.11
N ASP A 58 8.38 0.37 7.93
CA ASP A 58 7.34 -0.38 8.63
C ASP A 58 6.38 -1.04 7.64
N LEU A 59 5.94 -0.31 6.62
CA LEU A 59 5.07 -0.85 5.57
C LEU A 59 5.78 -1.94 4.76
N TYR A 60 7.03 -1.68 4.34
CA TYR A 60 7.84 -2.66 3.61
C TYR A 60 7.96 -3.98 4.38
N LYS A 61 8.33 -3.91 5.67
CA LYS A 61 8.44 -5.08 6.55
C LYS A 61 7.12 -5.82 6.67
N ALA A 62 6.02 -5.11 6.95
CA ALA A 62 4.70 -5.73 7.10
C ALA A 62 4.26 -6.49 5.83
N ILE A 63 4.52 -5.93 4.64
CA ILE A 63 4.21 -6.59 3.37
C ILE A 63 5.12 -7.81 3.17
N MET A 64 6.43 -7.66 3.35
CA MET A 64 7.40 -8.75 3.16
C MET A 64 7.14 -9.92 4.13
N ASP A 65 6.89 -9.63 5.40
CA ASP A 65 6.57 -10.64 6.41
C ASP A 65 5.32 -11.42 6.02
N ARG A 66 4.29 -10.73 5.49
CA ARG A 66 3.06 -11.40 5.07
C ARG A 66 3.22 -12.20 3.78
N CYS A 67 4.02 -11.73 2.83
CA CYS A 67 4.35 -12.48 1.62
C CYS A 67 5.14 -13.75 1.98
N ASN A 68 6.09 -13.66 2.92
CA ASN A 68 6.91 -14.79 3.34
C ASN A 68 6.18 -15.78 4.26
N ALA A 69 5.23 -15.31 5.08
CA ALA A 69 4.41 -16.16 5.94
C ALA A 69 3.45 -17.09 5.17
N SER A 70 3.27 -16.87 3.87
CA SER A 70 2.47 -17.75 3.00
C SER A 70 3.14 -19.12 2.72
N ASN A 71 4.39 -19.32 3.13
CA ASN A 71 5.15 -20.57 2.95
C ASN A 71 4.88 -21.69 3.98
N SER A 72 3.89 -21.55 4.88
CA SER A 72 3.66 -22.52 5.98
C SER A 72 2.34 -23.31 5.89
N LYS A 73 1.87 -23.67 4.69
CA LYS A 73 0.77 -24.64 4.55
C LYS A 73 1.07 -25.70 3.50
#